data_AF-A0A5Y7FAI6-F1
#
_entry.id   AF-A0A5Y7FAI6-F1
#
_cell.length_a   1.000
_cell.length_b   1.000
_cell.length_c   1.000
_cell.angle_alpha   90.00
_cell.angle_beta   90.00
_cell.angle_gamma   90.00
#
_symmetry.space_group_name_H-M   'P 1'
#
loop_
_entity.id
_entity.type
_entity.pdbx_description
1 polymer ?
#
loop_
_entity_poly.entity_id
_entity_poly.type
_entity_poly.pdbx_seq_one_letter_code
_entity_poly.pdbx_strand_id
1 'polypeptide(L)'
;ALIYDYILSADNPNSQIIKYLVNRGAKFEVHKDGFGWTPMHFWVMQNNYELLELAIKGGANVDMQTRLIQESEYNETLLFEAVKEAETYRVTQLLIELGANVNFATPRTPLDDAKGSRNKKLLKDAGAMTSEQIRKKFNLPAYDSSHCKIDGKDDMDLLGKYLDECSKLLNDAIKKAKESE
;
A
#
# COMPACT_ATOMS: atom_id res chain seq x y z
N ALA A 1 -13.25 20.01 -2.87
CA ALA A 1 -12.46 20.52 -4.01
C ALA A 1 -11.32 21.44 -3.55
N LEU A 2 -11.59 22.62 -2.97
CA LEU A 2 -10.56 23.61 -2.57
C LEU A 2 -9.54 23.12 -1.53
N ILE A 3 -9.97 22.33 -0.54
CA ILE A 3 -9.07 21.74 0.47
C ILE A 3 -8.17 20.65 -0.13
N TYR A 4 -8.65 19.93 -1.13
CA TYR A 4 -7.83 18.95 -1.84
C TYR A 4 -6.75 19.65 -2.65
N ASP A 5 -7.11 20.74 -3.35
CA ASP A 5 -6.13 21.56 -4.06
C ASP A 5 -5.11 22.14 -3.09
N TYR A 6 -5.54 22.56 -1.88
CA TYR A 6 -4.60 23.01 -0.84
C TYR A 6 -3.64 21.91 -0.41
N ILE A 7 -4.13 20.68 -0.16
CA ILE A 7 -3.29 19.58 0.29
C ILE A 7 -2.29 19.15 -0.80
N LEU A 8 -2.70 19.16 -2.08
CA LEU A 8 -1.84 18.72 -3.18
C LEU A 8 -0.93 19.82 -3.75
N SER A 9 -1.34 21.09 -3.73
CA SER A 9 -0.57 22.19 -4.33
C SER A 9 0.36 22.90 -3.36
N ALA A 10 0.25 22.61 -2.05
CA ALA A 10 1.18 23.16 -1.08
C ALA A 10 2.41 22.26 -0.97
N ASP A 11 3.60 22.79 -1.30
CA ASP A 11 4.90 22.13 -1.09
C ASP A 11 5.18 21.83 0.39
N ASN A 12 4.42 22.42 1.30
CA ASN A 12 4.43 22.13 2.73
C ASN A 12 3.10 22.53 3.38
N PRO A 13 2.06 21.66 3.35
CA PRO A 13 0.78 21.97 3.94
C PRO A 13 0.92 22.27 5.44
N ASN A 14 0.31 23.35 5.90
CA ASN A 14 0.40 23.76 7.30
C ASN A 14 -0.26 22.69 8.19
N SER A 15 0.51 22.07 9.07
CA SER A 15 0.05 21.00 9.97
C SER A 15 -1.12 21.43 10.87
N GLN A 16 -1.23 22.72 11.21
CA GLN A 16 -2.39 23.25 11.95
C GLN A 16 -3.67 23.25 11.12
N ILE A 17 -3.57 23.50 9.81
CA ILE A 17 -4.70 23.39 8.90
C ILE A 17 -5.12 21.92 8.78
N ILE A 18 -4.16 21.00 8.58
CA ILE A 18 -4.46 19.56 8.54
C ILE A 18 -5.10 19.09 9.85
N LYS A 19 -4.56 19.49 11.00
CA LYS A 19 -5.13 19.16 12.32
C LYS A 19 -6.55 19.72 12.51
N TYR A 20 -6.79 20.96 12.10
CA TYR A 20 -8.13 21.55 12.12
C TYR A 20 -9.11 20.75 11.25
N LEU A 21 -8.68 20.33 10.06
CA LEU A 21 -9.50 19.53 9.14
C LEU A 21 -9.81 18.14 9.69
N VAL A 22 -8.80 17.45 10.25
CA VAL A 22 -8.98 16.19 10.98
C VAL A 22 -10.04 16.35 12.06
N ASN A 23 -9.94 17.38 12.90
CA ASN A 23 -10.90 17.66 13.98
C ASN A 23 -12.32 17.97 13.47
N ARG A 24 -12.47 18.33 12.19
CA ARG A 24 -13.75 18.56 11.53
C ARG A 24 -14.26 17.33 10.76
N GLY A 25 -13.59 16.19 10.87
CA GLY A 25 -13.98 14.94 10.21
C GLY A 25 -13.59 14.88 8.73
N ALA A 26 -12.54 15.60 8.32
CA ALA A 26 -12.03 15.51 6.96
C ALA A 26 -11.58 14.08 6.63
N LYS A 27 -12.00 13.58 5.46
CA LYS A 27 -11.55 12.31 4.91
C LYS A 27 -10.39 12.54 3.94
N PHE A 28 -9.33 11.76 4.07
CA PHE A 28 -8.15 11.81 3.20
C PHE A 28 -8.16 10.75 2.09
N GLU A 29 -9.22 9.94 2.05
CA GLU A 29 -9.45 8.84 1.11
C GLU A 29 -10.13 9.33 -0.17
N VAL A 30 -9.53 10.32 -0.83
CA VAL A 30 -10.08 10.91 -2.06
C VAL A 30 -9.07 10.75 -3.19
N HIS A 31 -9.47 10.08 -4.26
CA HIS A 31 -8.74 9.98 -5.51
C HIS A 31 -9.29 11.06 -6.47
N LYS A 32 -8.60 12.19 -6.67
CA LYS A 32 -9.11 13.25 -7.57
C LYS A 32 -8.53 13.16 -8.98
N ASP A 33 -7.49 12.37 -9.18
CA ASP A 33 -6.79 12.32 -10.46
C ASP A 33 -6.91 10.92 -11.08
N GLY A 34 -6.93 10.85 -12.42
CA GLY A 34 -6.94 9.58 -13.16
C GLY A 34 -5.71 8.69 -12.92
N PHE A 35 -4.77 9.16 -12.08
CA PHE A 35 -3.60 8.44 -11.59
C PHE A 35 -3.88 7.64 -10.32
N GLY A 36 -5.09 7.71 -9.74
CA GLY A 36 -5.46 6.82 -8.63
C GLY A 36 -4.69 7.05 -7.33
N TRP A 37 -4.11 8.23 -7.11
CA TRP A 37 -3.46 8.58 -5.84
C TRP A 37 -4.37 9.43 -4.95
N THR A 38 -4.15 9.30 -3.65
CA THR A 38 -4.75 10.16 -2.62
C THR A 38 -3.69 11.10 -2.04
N PRO A 39 -4.06 12.17 -1.33
CA PRO A 39 -3.11 13.01 -0.61
C PRO A 39 -2.10 12.26 0.27
N MET A 40 -2.53 11.16 0.89
CA MET A 40 -1.65 10.34 1.74
C MET A 40 -0.51 9.71 0.94
N HIS A 41 -0.74 9.32 -0.32
CA HIS A 41 0.31 8.80 -1.19
C HIS A 41 1.35 9.87 -1.53
N PHE A 42 0.91 11.12 -1.77
CA PHE A 42 1.84 12.23 -1.98
C PHE A 42 2.72 12.50 -0.77
N TRP A 43 2.15 12.46 0.45
CA TRP A 43 2.94 12.60 1.67
C TRP A 43 3.94 11.45 1.86
N VAL A 44 3.56 10.22 1.51
CA VAL A 44 4.49 9.09 1.49
C VAL A 44 5.66 9.33 0.53
N MET A 45 5.37 9.70 -0.72
CA MET A 45 6.38 9.96 -1.76
C MET A 45 7.32 11.13 -1.40
N GLN A 46 6.82 12.12 -0.67
CA GLN A 46 7.62 13.25 -0.17
C GLN A 46 8.28 12.99 1.19
N ASN A 47 8.15 11.77 1.75
CA ASN A 47 8.64 11.40 3.07
C ASN A 47 8.12 12.29 4.21
N ASN A 48 6.93 12.87 4.05
CA ASN A 48 6.28 13.77 5.00
C ASN A 48 5.47 12.97 6.04
N TYR A 49 6.18 12.44 7.03
CA TYR A 49 5.61 11.57 8.05
C TYR A 49 4.72 12.34 9.04
N GLU A 50 4.96 13.64 9.29
CA GLU A 50 4.15 14.43 10.23
C GLU A 50 2.69 14.60 9.76
N LEU A 51 2.47 14.93 8.49
CA LEU A 51 1.12 15.08 7.95
C LEU A 51 0.39 13.73 7.85
N LEU A 52 1.14 12.69 7.47
CA LEU A 52 0.63 11.34 7.40
C LEU A 52 0.19 10.84 8.78
N GLU A 53 1.00 11.08 9.81
CA GLU A 53 0.68 10.72 11.19
C GLU A 53 -0.61 11.42 11.68
N LEU A 54 -0.74 12.73 11.41
CA LEU A 54 -1.94 13.49 11.77
C LEU A 54 -3.20 12.92 11.12
N ALA A 55 -3.13 12.55 9.84
CA ALA A 55 -4.27 11.99 9.12
C ALA A 55 -4.66 10.60 9.65
N ILE A 56 -3.70 9.71 9.86
CA ILE A 56 -3.97 8.34 10.34
C ILE A 56 -4.48 8.37 11.79
N LYS A 57 -3.86 9.15 12.68
CA LYS A 57 -4.39 9.35 14.06
C LYS A 57 -5.75 10.04 14.06
N GLY A 58 -6.07 10.76 12.99
CA GLY A 58 -7.38 11.34 12.71
C GLY A 58 -8.44 10.37 12.20
N GLY A 59 -8.10 9.08 12.03
CA GLY A 59 -9.01 8.03 11.57
C GLY A 59 -8.94 7.74 10.07
N ALA A 60 -7.96 8.26 9.34
CA ALA A 60 -7.71 7.82 7.96
C ALA A 60 -7.19 6.38 7.94
N ASN A 61 -7.58 5.61 6.92
CA ASN A 61 -7.11 4.24 6.75
C ASN A 61 -5.59 4.17 6.51
N VAL A 62 -4.87 3.47 7.40
CA VAL A 62 -3.41 3.24 7.29
C VAL A 62 -3.04 2.35 6.09
N ASP A 63 -3.96 1.48 5.66
CA ASP A 63 -3.82 0.60 4.49
C ASP A 63 -4.53 1.20 3.26
N MET A 64 -4.58 2.54 3.16
CA MET A 64 -5.14 3.21 1.98
C MET A 64 -4.41 2.73 0.72
N GLN A 65 -5.18 2.31 -0.27
CA GLN A 65 -4.68 1.83 -1.55
C GLN A 65 -4.70 2.94 -2.62
N THR A 66 -3.78 2.82 -3.56
CA THR A 66 -3.88 3.50 -4.85
C THR A 66 -5.09 2.97 -5.62
N ARG A 67 -5.37 3.56 -6.78
CA ARG A 67 -6.38 3.12 -7.74
C ARG A 67 -5.81 3.22 -9.15
N LEU A 68 -4.58 2.75 -9.31
CA LEU A 68 -3.85 2.77 -10.58
C LEU A 68 -4.49 1.80 -11.59
N ILE A 69 -5.05 0.69 -11.10
CA ILE A 69 -5.77 -0.31 -11.88
C ILE A 69 -7.24 -0.26 -11.43
N GLN A 70 -8.11 0.36 -12.23
CA GLN A 70 -9.47 0.69 -11.81
C GLN A 70 -10.35 -0.53 -11.54
N GLU A 71 -10.10 -1.62 -12.28
CA GLU A 71 -10.84 -2.88 -12.22
C GLU A 71 -10.31 -3.81 -11.13
N SER A 72 -9.13 -3.52 -10.55
CA SER A 72 -8.52 -4.37 -9.54
C SER A 72 -9.02 -4.07 -8.13
N GLU A 73 -9.32 -5.13 -7.37
CA GLU A 73 -9.62 -5.03 -5.93
C GLU A 73 -8.36 -4.89 -5.06
N TYR A 74 -7.17 -5.10 -5.64
CA TYR A 74 -5.89 -5.15 -4.92
C TYR A 74 -4.88 -4.19 -5.55
N ASN A 75 -4.86 -2.97 -5.02
CA ASN A 75 -3.92 -1.93 -5.42
C ASN A 75 -2.86 -1.69 -4.32
N GLU A 76 -1.75 -1.08 -4.70
CA GLU A 76 -0.64 -0.81 -3.78
C GLU A 76 -1.08 0.06 -2.60
N THR A 77 -0.74 -0.34 -1.37
CA THR A 77 -1.01 0.46 -0.16
C THR A 77 0.02 1.56 0.02
N LEU A 78 -0.23 2.46 0.97
CA LEU A 78 0.78 3.44 1.43
C LEU A 78 2.13 2.79 1.78
N LEU A 79 2.12 1.59 2.35
CA LEU A 79 3.34 0.87 2.70
C LEU A 79 4.09 0.37 1.45
N PHE A 80 3.39 -0.03 0.38
CA PHE A 80 4.04 -0.34 -0.90
C PHE A 80 4.79 0.88 -1.44
N GLU A 81 4.14 2.04 -1.48
CA GLU A 81 4.79 3.27 -1.95
C GLU A 81 5.99 3.66 -1.08
N ALA A 82 5.84 3.55 0.24
CA ALA A 82 6.89 3.93 1.20
C ALA A 82 8.17 3.10 1.04
N VAL A 83 8.08 1.85 0.59
CA VAL A 83 9.24 0.95 0.53
C VAL A 83 9.95 0.99 -0.82
N LYS A 84 9.38 1.63 -1.85
CA LYS A 84 9.97 1.75 -3.18
C LYS A 84 11.25 2.58 -3.20
N GLU A 85 11.50 3.43 -2.22
CA GLU A 85 12.72 4.23 -2.11
C GLU A 85 13.45 3.99 -0.78
N ALA A 86 14.78 4.09 -0.78
CA ALA A 86 15.57 3.79 0.43
C ALA A 86 15.46 4.88 1.51
N GLU A 87 15.23 6.13 1.11
CA GLU A 87 15.21 7.31 1.99
C GLU A 87 13.89 7.51 2.73
N THR A 88 12.81 6.87 2.27
CA THR A 88 11.45 6.95 2.85
C THR A 88 11.26 6.08 4.10
N TYR A 89 12.36 5.60 4.72
CA TYR A 89 12.31 4.69 5.87
C TYR A 89 11.59 5.26 7.10
N ARG A 90 11.53 6.58 7.26
CA ARG A 90 10.78 7.22 8.35
C ARG A 90 9.28 7.02 8.18
N VAL A 91 8.78 7.19 6.96
CA VAL A 91 7.38 6.88 6.62
C VAL A 91 7.10 5.38 6.75
N THR A 92 8.01 4.51 6.27
CA THR A 92 7.88 3.06 6.46
C THR A 92 7.74 2.69 7.93
N GLN A 93 8.62 3.24 8.78
CA GLN A 93 8.58 3.02 10.22
C GLN A 93 7.24 3.49 10.82
N LEU A 94 6.81 4.72 10.49
CA LEU A 94 5.56 5.28 10.97
C LEU A 94 4.36 4.40 10.58
N LEU A 95 4.26 3.98 9.32
CA LEU A 95 3.15 3.14 8.84
C LEU A 95 3.09 1.81 9.62
N ILE A 96 4.24 1.16 9.83
CA ILE A 96 4.34 -0.06 10.65
C ILE A 96 3.88 0.20 12.09
N GLU A 97 4.37 1.28 12.72
CA GLU A 97 4.00 1.66 14.08
C GLU A 97 2.51 1.99 14.24
N LEU A 98 1.87 2.50 13.18
CA LEU A 98 0.44 2.78 13.12
C LEU A 98 -0.41 1.59 12.65
N GLY A 99 0.19 0.41 12.53
CA GLY A 99 -0.53 -0.84 12.30
C GLY A 99 -0.81 -1.17 10.83
N ALA A 100 -0.06 -0.62 9.88
CA ALA A 100 -0.13 -1.02 8.48
C ALA A 100 0.03 -2.53 8.32
N ASN A 101 -0.74 -3.13 7.42
CA ASN A 101 -0.60 -4.54 7.09
C ASN A 101 0.67 -4.78 6.29
N VAL A 102 1.75 -5.17 6.97
CA VAL A 102 3.07 -5.44 6.37
C VAL A 102 3.09 -6.60 5.36
N ASN A 103 2.02 -7.39 5.31
CA ASN A 103 1.86 -8.54 4.43
C ASN A 103 0.73 -8.37 3.41
N PHE A 104 0.14 -7.17 3.26
CA PHE A 104 -0.85 -6.94 2.18
C PHE A 104 -0.24 -7.29 0.83
N ALA A 105 -0.97 -8.02 0.00
CA ALA A 105 -0.41 -8.58 -1.24
C ALA A 105 -1.11 -8.06 -2.50
N THR A 106 -0.30 -7.65 -3.49
CA THR A 106 -0.69 -7.31 -4.86
C THR A 106 0.21 -8.05 -5.86
N PRO A 107 -0.15 -9.28 -6.25
CA PRO A 107 0.54 -10.58 -6.00
C PRO A 107 1.94 -10.65 -5.33
N ARG A 108 2.67 -9.54 -5.22
CA ARG A 108 3.88 -9.36 -4.42
C ARG A 108 3.52 -8.73 -3.07
N THR A 109 4.51 -8.54 -2.20
CA THR A 109 4.36 -7.92 -0.87
C THR A 109 5.25 -6.69 -0.73
N PRO A 110 5.05 -5.83 0.29
CA PRO A 110 5.99 -4.75 0.57
C PRO A 110 7.44 -5.23 0.73
N LEU A 111 7.66 -6.42 1.31
CA LEU A 111 9.01 -6.96 1.45
C LEU A 111 9.65 -7.37 0.12
N ASP A 112 8.84 -7.80 -0.86
CA ASP A 112 9.31 -8.13 -2.21
C ASP A 112 9.86 -6.90 -2.95
N ASP A 113 9.26 -5.73 -2.73
CA ASP A 113 9.56 -4.49 -3.46
C ASP A 113 10.44 -3.51 -2.67
N ALA A 114 10.70 -3.78 -1.39
CA ALA A 114 11.46 -2.89 -0.54
C ALA A 114 12.89 -2.61 -1.06
N LYS A 115 13.19 -1.33 -1.27
CA LYS A 115 14.55 -0.81 -1.50
C LYS A 115 15.18 -0.33 -0.20
N GLY A 116 16.51 -0.38 -0.14
CA GLY A 116 17.28 0.03 1.03
C GLY A 116 17.30 -1.01 2.16
N SER A 117 18.42 -1.06 2.90
CA SER A 117 18.58 -2.01 4.01
C SER A 117 17.69 -1.67 5.22
N ARG A 118 17.38 -0.39 5.45
CA ARG A 118 16.53 0.06 6.56
C ARG A 118 15.08 -0.39 6.41
N ASN A 119 14.44 -0.15 5.25
CA ASN A 119 13.08 -0.63 4.99
C ASN A 119 12.98 -2.15 5.12
N LYS A 120 13.92 -2.88 4.49
CA LYS A 120 13.96 -4.35 4.61
C LYS A 120 14.08 -4.83 6.05
N LYS A 121 14.89 -4.14 6.86
CA LYS A 121 15.03 -4.46 8.28
C LYS A 121 13.73 -4.19 9.05
N LEU A 122 13.15 -3.00 8.90
CA LEU A 122 11.89 -2.62 9.55
C LEU A 122 10.76 -3.60 9.24
N LEU A 123 10.59 -3.95 7.96
CA LEU A 123 9.58 -4.92 7.52
C LEU A 123 9.81 -6.30 8.14
N LYS A 124 11.04 -6.82 8.10
CA LYS A 124 11.37 -8.13 8.69
C LYS A 124 11.17 -8.15 10.20
N ASP A 125 11.60 -7.10 10.89
CA ASP A 125 11.43 -6.95 12.34
C ASP A 125 9.93 -6.90 12.70
N ALA A 126 9.08 -6.39 11.81
CA ALA A 126 7.62 -6.36 11.93
C ALA A 126 6.91 -7.64 11.45
N GLY A 127 7.64 -8.70 11.08
CA GLY A 127 7.06 -9.98 10.64
C GLY A 127 6.54 -9.98 9.20
N ALA A 128 7.01 -9.05 8.36
CA ALA A 128 6.74 -9.11 6.92
C ALA A 128 7.39 -10.35 6.29
N MET A 129 6.69 -10.94 5.33
CA MET A 129 7.09 -12.10 4.57
C MET A 129 7.04 -11.76 3.08
N THR A 130 7.92 -12.36 2.29
CA THR A 130 7.79 -12.31 0.82
C THR A 130 6.57 -13.12 0.38
N SER A 131 6.05 -12.81 -0.81
CA SER A 131 4.97 -13.60 -1.42
C SER A 131 5.32 -15.09 -1.51
N GLU A 132 6.56 -15.45 -1.85
CA GLU A 132 7.03 -16.84 -1.84
C GLU A 132 7.02 -17.48 -0.45
N GLN A 133 7.45 -16.74 0.58
CA GLN A 133 7.43 -17.22 1.95
C GLN A 133 6.00 -17.44 2.44
N ILE A 134 5.05 -16.57 2.07
CA ILE A 134 3.61 -16.73 2.36
C ILE A 134 3.09 -17.99 1.67
N ARG A 135 3.37 -18.16 0.36
CA ARG A 135 2.94 -19.35 -0.38
C ARG A 135 3.44 -20.63 0.26
N LYS A 136 4.72 -20.67 0.62
CA LYS A 136 5.32 -21.83 1.32
C LYS A 136 4.69 -22.06 2.70
N LYS A 137 4.50 -21.00 3.49
CA LYS A 137 3.92 -21.10 4.84
C LYS A 137 2.50 -21.68 4.83
N PHE A 138 1.71 -21.33 3.81
CA PHE A 138 0.31 -21.73 3.71
C PHE A 138 0.04 -22.81 2.66
N ASN A 139 1.07 -23.48 2.14
CA ASN A 139 0.96 -24.50 1.08
C ASN A 139 0.13 -24.04 -0.14
N LEU A 140 0.32 -22.79 -0.56
CA LEU A 140 -0.36 -22.24 -1.73
C LEU A 140 0.38 -22.63 -3.02
N PRO A 141 -0.32 -22.73 -4.16
CA PRO A 141 0.30 -22.93 -5.46
C PRO A 141 1.40 -21.89 -5.75
N ALA A 142 2.42 -22.33 -6.47
CA ALA A 142 3.41 -21.41 -7.02
C ALA A 142 2.75 -20.40 -7.96
N TYR A 143 3.35 -19.20 -8.07
CA TYR A 143 2.91 -18.23 -9.06
C TYR A 143 3.29 -18.72 -10.47
N ASP A 144 2.31 -18.78 -11.38
CA ASP A 144 2.51 -19.20 -12.77
C ASP A 144 1.53 -18.49 -13.70
N SER A 145 2.00 -17.46 -14.40
CA SER A 145 1.23 -16.71 -15.39
C SER A 145 1.41 -17.23 -16.82
N SER A 146 1.98 -18.44 -17.02
CA SER A 146 2.20 -19.00 -18.36
C SER A 146 0.90 -19.15 -19.17
N HIS A 147 -0.20 -19.47 -18.51
CA HIS A 147 -1.53 -19.61 -19.09
C HIS A 147 -2.18 -18.26 -19.48
N CYS A 148 -1.61 -17.13 -19.06
CA CYS A 148 -2.06 -15.80 -19.48
C CYS A 148 -1.49 -15.40 -20.85
N LYS A 149 -0.71 -16.28 -21.51
CA LYS A 149 -0.07 -15.98 -22.80
C LYS A 149 -0.87 -16.51 -23.98
N ILE A 150 -1.17 -15.65 -24.95
CA ILE A 150 -1.77 -16.00 -26.23
C ILE A 150 -0.74 -15.68 -27.33
N ASP A 151 -0.42 -16.67 -28.17
CA ASP A 151 0.61 -16.57 -29.21
C ASP A 151 1.96 -16.04 -28.70
N GLY A 152 2.31 -16.42 -27.47
CA GLY A 152 3.57 -16.04 -26.81
C GLY A 152 3.61 -14.63 -26.22
N LYS A 153 2.50 -13.87 -26.26
CA LYS A 153 2.37 -12.55 -25.65
C LYS A 153 1.43 -12.59 -24.46
N ASP A 154 1.71 -11.78 -23.45
CA ASP A 154 0.80 -11.64 -22.31
C ASP A 154 -0.51 -11.01 -22.80
N ASP A 155 -1.62 -11.71 -22.55
CA ASP A 155 -2.96 -11.16 -22.66
C ASP A 155 -3.23 -10.40 -21.36
N MET A 156 -3.37 -9.08 -21.47
CA MET A 156 -3.46 -8.19 -20.31
C MET A 156 -4.75 -8.38 -19.52
N ASP A 157 -5.84 -8.83 -20.16
CA ASP A 157 -7.11 -9.09 -19.49
C ASP A 157 -7.02 -10.38 -18.67
N LEU A 158 -6.43 -11.44 -19.24
CA LEU A 158 -6.16 -12.68 -18.51
C LEU A 158 -5.16 -12.46 -17.38
N LEU A 159 -4.08 -11.73 -17.66
CA LEU A 159 -3.06 -11.43 -16.67
C LEU A 159 -3.65 -10.63 -15.51
N GLY A 160 -4.38 -9.54 -15.78
CA GLY A 160 -5.02 -8.72 -14.73
C GLY A 160 -5.90 -9.55 -13.80
N LYS A 161 -6.78 -10.39 -14.37
CA LYS A 161 -7.62 -11.31 -13.58
C LYS A 161 -6.81 -12.28 -12.73
N TYR A 162 -5.77 -12.88 -13.31
CA TYR A 162 -4.91 -13.82 -12.59
C TYR A 162 -4.11 -13.14 -11.46
N LEU A 163 -3.67 -11.89 -11.64
CA LEU A 163 -3.00 -11.12 -10.59
C LEU A 163 -3.96 -10.84 -9.42
N ASP A 164 -5.22 -10.50 -9.70
CA ASP A 164 -6.25 -10.32 -8.67
C ASP A 164 -6.56 -11.62 -7.91
N GLU A 165 -6.69 -12.74 -8.63
CA GLU A 165 -6.87 -14.06 -8.03
C GLU A 165 -5.68 -14.42 -7.11
N CYS A 166 -4.46 -14.17 -7.56
CA CYS A 166 -3.25 -14.37 -6.75
C CYS A 166 -3.24 -13.48 -5.51
N SER A 167 -3.60 -12.20 -5.65
CA SER A 167 -3.66 -11.24 -4.54
C SER A 167 -4.68 -11.69 -3.50
N LYS A 168 -5.88 -12.06 -3.95
CA LYS A 168 -6.95 -12.59 -3.10
C LYS A 168 -6.49 -13.84 -2.34
N LEU A 169 -5.90 -14.79 -3.05
CA LEU A 169 -5.42 -16.04 -2.45
C LEU A 169 -4.42 -15.78 -1.31
N LEU A 170 -3.46 -14.87 -1.51
CA LEU A 170 -2.45 -14.53 -0.50
C LEU A 170 -3.10 -13.84 0.70
N ASN A 171 -3.93 -12.81 0.45
CA ASN A 171 -4.57 -12.04 1.53
C ASN A 171 -5.56 -12.88 2.33
N ASP A 172 -6.34 -13.77 1.69
CA ASP A 172 -7.25 -14.69 2.36
C ASP A 172 -6.51 -15.67 3.29
N ALA A 173 -5.35 -16.18 2.85
CA ALA A 173 -4.53 -17.07 3.68
C ALA A 173 -3.99 -16.34 4.91
N ILE A 174 -3.51 -15.11 4.75
CA ILE A 174 -3.03 -14.26 5.86
C ILE A 174 -4.17 -13.96 6.84
N LYS A 175 -5.35 -13.60 6.32
CA LYS A 175 -6.52 -13.26 7.13
C LYS A 175 -6.98 -14.46 7.97
N LYS A 176 -7.11 -15.64 7.36
CA LYS A 176 -7.49 -16.88 8.06
C LYS A 176 -6.53 -17.24 9.19
N ALA A 177 -5.23 -17.02 8.99
CA ALA A 177 -4.23 -17.27 10.04
C ALA A 177 -4.43 -16.38 11.26
N LYS A 178 -4.71 -15.08 11.04
CA LYS A 178 -4.98 -14.11 12.12
C LYS A 178 -6.27 -14.41 12.90
N GLU A 179 -7.27 -15.00 12.25
CA GLU A 179 -8.54 -15.39 12.90
C GLU A 179 -8.42 -16.69 13.72
N SER A 180 -7.35 -17.45 13.53
CA SER A 180 -7.09 -18.74 14.22
C SER A 180 -6.15 -18.63 15.43
N GLU A 181 -5.60 -17.45 15.69
CA GLU A 181 -4.73 -17.11 16.84
C GLU A 181 -5.55 -16.57 18.01
#